data_AF-A0A8D8T046-F1
#
_entry.id   AF-A0A8D8T046-F1
#
_cell.length_a   1.000
_cell.length_b   1.000
_cell.length_c   1.000
_cell.angle_alpha   90.00
_cell.angle_beta   90.00
_cell.angle_gamma   90.00
#
_symmetry.space_group_name_H-M   'P 1'
#
loop_
_entity.id
_entity.type
_entity.pdbx_description
1 polymer ?
#
loop_
_entity_poly.entity_id
_entity_poly.type
_entity_poly.pdbx_seq_one_letter_code
_entity_poly.pdbx_strand_id
1 'polypeptide(L)'
;EYIDFFCNPTSVFKTLCYTGVGFASGWGSNQTDPVSVMKMMTKFPYGTSLNVGKQLIQIIRSGEFKPLSYTKKENLRRYGTPEPSPYPIGKVNVPTAIYYGCCNDFLSSSKVSN
;
A
#
# COMPACT_ATOMS: atom_id res chain seq x y z
N GLU A 1 11.08 10.30 -15.69
CA GLU A 1 11.89 11.54 -15.58
C GLU A 1 11.98 12.07 -14.16
N TYR A 2 10.88 12.50 -13.52
CA TYR A 2 10.97 13.11 -12.17
C TYR A 2 11.50 12.19 -11.07
N ILE A 3 11.13 10.90 -11.05
CA ILE A 3 11.60 9.99 -10.00
C ILE A 3 13.10 9.69 -10.15
N ASP A 4 13.63 9.65 -11.37
CA ASP A 4 15.06 9.44 -11.60
C ASP A 4 15.88 10.61 -11.03
N PHE A 5 15.39 11.84 -11.14
CA PHE A 5 16.02 13.01 -10.52
C PHE A 5 16.18 12.86 -9.00
N PHE A 6 15.21 12.28 -8.29
CA PHE A 6 15.30 12.07 -6.84
C PHE A 6 15.99 10.78 -6.44
N CYS A 7 15.77 9.69 -7.18
CA CYS A 7 16.11 8.33 -6.78
C CYS A 7 17.32 7.74 -7.49
N ASN A 8 17.95 8.45 -8.43
CA ASN A 8 19.22 7.98 -9.00
C ASN A 8 20.32 7.95 -7.91
N PRO A 9 21.09 6.86 -7.74
CA PRO A 9 22.14 6.77 -6.73
C PRO A 9 23.23 7.85 -6.84
N THR A 10 23.43 8.44 -8.02
CA THR A 10 24.39 9.55 -8.24
C THR A 10 23.76 10.92 -7.99
N SER A 11 22.44 11.00 -7.81
CA SER A 11 21.74 12.25 -7.53
C SER A 11 22.10 12.82 -6.16
N VAL A 12 22.12 14.16 -6.07
CA VAL A 12 22.25 14.89 -4.80
C VAL A 12 21.00 14.74 -3.93
N PHE A 13 19.84 14.39 -4.51
CA PHE A 13 18.56 14.24 -3.80
C PHE A 13 18.28 12.81 -3.31
N LYS A 14 19.23 11.90 -3.49
CA LYS A 14 19.09 10.46 -3.16
C LYS A 14 18.63 10.18 -1.73
N THR A 15 19.08 10.99 -0.76
CA THR A 15 18.66 10.89 0.64
C THR A 15 17.16 11.15 0.81
N LEU A 16 16.58 12.08 0.04
CA LEU A 16 15.14 12.33 0.08
C LEU A 16 14.35 11.15 -0.48
N CYS A 17 14.84 10.52 -1.56
CA CYS A 17 14.22 9.31 -2.09
C CYS A 17 14.24 8.18 -1.06
N TYR A 18 15.42 7.86 -0.51
CA TYR A 18 15.54 6.79 0.49
C TYR A 18 14.69 7.08 1.74
N THR A 19 14.67 8.34 2.19
CA THR A 19 13.84 8.77 3.32
C THR A 19 12.34 8.64 3.04
N GLY A 20 11.91 9.00 1.83
CA GLY A 20 10.52 8.83 1.40
C GLY A 20 10.10 7.35 1.39
N VAL A 21 10.97 6.44 0.95
CA VAL A 21 10.73 5.00 1.05
C VAL A 21 10.57 4.57 2.51
N GLY A 22 11.48 5.00 3.39
CA GLY A 22 11.40 4.70 4.82
C GLY A 22 10.10 5.17 5.48
N PHE A 23 9.61 6.37 5.14
CA PHE A 23 8.31 6.84 5.64
C PHE A 23 7.11 6.07 5.08
N ALA A 24 7.21 5.55 3.85
CA ALA A 24 6.12 4.82 3.22
C ALA A 24 6.05 3.35 3.68
N SER A 25 7.19 2.66 3.84
CA SER A 25 7.24 1.23 4.14
C SER A 25 7.73 0.89 5.55
N GLY A 26 8.41 1.83 6.22
CA GLY A 26 9.04 1.64 7.53
C GLY A 26 10.56 1.56 7.50
N TRP A 27 11.18 1.55 8.69
CA TRP A 27 12.62 1.80 8.92
C TRP A 27 13.35 0.63 9.59
N GLY A 28 14.69 0.70 9.67
CA GLY A 28 15.49 -0.10 10.62
C GLY A 28 15.82 -1.54 10.20
N SER A 29 15.71 -1.87 8.92
CA SER A 29 16.14 -3.15 8.38
C SER A 29 17.66 -3.13 8.07
N ASN A 30 18.42 -4.04 8.69
CA ASN A 30 19.82 -4.31 8.31
C ASN A 30 19.93 -5.10 6.98
N GLN A 31 18.80 -5.49 6.40
CA GLN A 31 18.73 -6.26 5.16
C GLN A 31 18.59 -5.36 3.92
N THR A 32 18.47 -4.04 4.12
CA THR A 32 18.24 -3.08 3.04
C THR A 32 19.56 -2.57 2.47
N ASP A 33 19.83 -2.86 1.19
CA ASP A 33 20.88 -2.18 0.42
C ASP A 33 20.31 -0.86 -0.18
N PRO A 34 20.79 0.32 0.25
CA PRO A 34 20.25 1.59 -0.23
C PRO A 34 20.38 1.79 -1.74
N VAL A 35 21.47 1.31 -2.35
CA VAL A 35 21.70 1.46 -3.80
C VAL A 35 20.67 0.68 -4.60
N SER A 36 20.37 -0.55 -4.17
CA SER A 36 19.32 -1.37 -4.78
C SER A 36 17.94 -0.76 -4.61
N VAL A 37 17.60 -0.23 -3.42
CA VAL A 37 16.33 0.48 -3.21
C VAL A 37 16.20 1.67 -4.17
N MET A 38 17.23 2.50 -4.28
CA MET A 38 17.24 3.66 -5.16
C MET A 38 17.05 3.28 -6.62
N LYS A 39 17.80 2.27 -7.11
CA LYS A 39 17.62 1.71 -8.47
C LYS A 39 16.21 1.18 -8.69
N MET A 40 15.63 0.46 -7.72
CA MET A 40 14.26 -0.03 -7.81
C MET A 40 13.26 1.11 -7.94
N MET A 41 13.41 2.17 -7.14
CA MET A 41 12.54 3.34 -7.18
C MET A 41 12.62 4.09 -8.51
N THR A 42 13.73 4.06 -9.26
CA THR A 42 13.74 4.66 -10.62
C THR A 42 12.74 4.01 -11.60
N LYS A 43 12.27 2.79 -11.31
CA LYS A 43 11.28 2.05 -12.10
C LYS A 43 9.90 2.02 -11.47
N PHE A 44 9.76 2.43 -10.21
CA PHE A 44 8.54 2.32 -9.42
C PHE A 44 8.13 3.68 -8.85
N PRO A 45 6.83 4.04 -8.85
CA PRO A 45 5.68 3.25 -9.26
C PRO A 45 5.36 3.36 -10.76
N TYR A 46 4.81 2.30 -11.32
CA TYR A 46 4.26 2.27 -12.69
C TYR A 46 2.91 3.01 -12.84
N GLY A 47 2.48 3.74 -11.80
CA GLY A 47 1.20 4.45 -11.75
C GLY A 47 0.03 3.57 -11.33
N THR A 48 -1.05 4.21 -10.88
CA THR A 48 -2.34 3.57 -10.56
C THR A 48 -3.50 4.52 -10.81
N SER A 49 -4.74 4.06 -10.67
CA SER A 49 -5.92 4.91 -10.83
C SER A 49 -6.29 5.64 -9.54
N LEU A 50 -6.95 6.80 -9.66
CA LEU A 50 -7.49 7.53 -8.52
C LEU A 50 -8.51 6.72 -7.71
N ASN A 51 -9.16 5.73 -8.33
CA ASN A 51 -10.09 4.84 -7.63
C ASN A 51 -9.37 3.95 -6.62
N VAL A 52 -8.15 3.48 -6.92
CA VAL A 52 -7.34 2.71 -5.97
C VAL A 52 -6.98 3.59 -4.76
N GLY A 53 -6.57 4.83 -5.00
CA GLY A 53 -6.32 5.79 -3.91
C GLY A 53 -7.55 6.03 -3.03
N LYS A 54 -8.72 6.23 -3.63
CA LYS A 54 -10.00 6.36 -2.89
C LYS A 54 -10.31 5.10 -2.08
N GLN A 55 -10.07 3.92 -2.63
CA GLN A 55 -10.33 2.66 -1.93
C GLN A 55 -9.40 2.47 -0.74
N LEU A 56 -8.12 2.83 -0.85
CA LEU A 56 -7.18 2.80 0.28
C LEU A 56 -7.64 3.75 1.39
N ILE A 57 -8.04 4.97 1.06
CA ILE A 57 -8.60 5.93 2.04
C ILE A 57 -9.86 5.37 2.70
N GLN A 58 -10.74 4.72 1.93
CA GLN A 58 -11.93 4.06 2.48
C GLN A 58 -11.57 2.96 3.48
N ILE A 59 -10.61 2.10 3.14
CA ILE A 59 -10.16 1.01 4.03
C ILE A 59 -9.59 1.59 5.31
N ILE A 60 -8.73 2.61 5.23
CA ILE A 60 -8.15 3.29 6.40
C ILE A 60 -9.23 3.87 7.31
N ARG A 61 -10.27 4.50 6.74
CA ARG A 61 -11.34 5.14 7.51
C ARG A 61 -12.36 4.17 8.09
N SER A 62 -12.71 3.12 7.35
CA SER A 62 -13.74 2.17 7.77
C SER A 62 -13.19 1.00 8.60
N GLY A 63 -11.92 0.65 8.41
CA GLY A 63 -11.35 -0.60 8.93
C GLY A 63 -11.91 -1.86 8.25
N GLU A 64 -12.70 -1.72 7.18
CA GLU A 64 -13.38 -2.83 6.51
C GLU A 64 -12.73 -3.14 5.16
N PHE A 65 -12.44 -4.42 4.94
CA PHE A 65 -11.98 -4.90 3.64
C PHE A 65 -13.18 -5.20 2.72
N LYS A 66 -13.55 -4.21 1.90
CA LYS A 66 -14.72 -4.26 1.01
C LYS A 66 -14.48 -3.52 -0.33
N PRO A 67 -15.32 -3.73 -1.36
CA PRO A 67 -15.27 -2.97 -2.60
C PRO A 67 -15.33 -1.45 -2.37
N LEU A 68 -14.79 -0.66 -3.32
CA LEU A 68 -14.91 0.80 -3.28
C LEU A 68 -16.38 1.21 -3.29
N SER A 69 -16.79 1.98 -2.28
CA SER A 69 -18.13 2.53 -2.16
C SER A 69 -18.24 3.84 -2.92
N TYR A 70 -19.30 3.95 -3.72
CA TYR A 70 -19.69 5.15 -4.45
C TYR A 70 -20.93 5.77 -3.80
N THR A 71 -21.74 6.50 -4.57
CA THR A 71 -23.07 6.94 -4.12
C THR A 71 -24.02 5.75 -4.03
N LYS A 72 -25.08 5.84 -3.21
CA LYS A 72 -26.09 4.76 -3.08
C LYS A 72 -26.66 4.32 -4.44
N LYS A 73 -26.96 5.28 -5.32
CA LYS A 73 -27.44 5.01 -6.68
C LYS A 73 -26.43 4.22 -7.50
N GLU A 74 -25.16 4.60 -7.43
CA GLU A 74 -24.10 3.93 -8.19
C GLU A 74 -23.76 2.55 -7.60
N ASN A 75 -23.80 2.41 -6.28
CA ASN A 75 -23.64 1.12 -5.61
C ASN A 75 -24.77 0.17 -5.98
N LEU A 76 -26.02 0.62 -6.00
CA LEU A 76 -27.15 -0.20 -6.47
C LEU A 76 -26.93 -0.66 -7.92
N ARG A 77 -26.46 0.23 -8.79
CA ARG A 77 -26.15 -0.10 -10.18
C ARG A 77 -25.01 -1.11 -10.33
N ARG A 78 -23.97 -1.04 -9.50
CA ARG A 78 -22.76 -1.88 -9.59
C ARG A 78 -22.86 -3.19 -8.82
N TYR A 79 -23.47 -3.15 -7.64
CA TYR A 79 -23.42 -4.19 -6.62
C TYR A 79 -24.81 -4.73 -6.25
N GLY A 80 -25.89 -4.09 -6.71
CA GLY A 80 -27.26 -4.47 -6.33
C GLY A 80 -27.66 -4.06 -4.91
N THR A 81 -26.75 -3.42 -4.17
CA THR A 81 -26.96 -2.98 -2.78
C THR A 81 -26.60 -1.50 -2.64
N PRO A 82 -27.23 -0.75 -1.72
CA PRO A 82 -26.88 0.65 -1.49
C PRO A 82 -25.47 0.83 -0.90
N GLU A 83 -24.94 -0.21 -0.24
CA GLU A 83 -23.58 -0.28 0.26
C GLU A 83 -22.93 -1.63 -0.09
N PRO A 84 -21.65 -1.66 -0.49
CA PRO A 84 -20.97 -2.90 -0.85
C PRO A 84 -20.73 -3.77 0.38
N SER A 85 -20.96 -5.08 0.26
CA SER A 85 -20.68 -6.05 1.33
C SER A 85 -19.17 -6.30 1.50
N PRO A 86 -18.69 -6.59 2.73
CA PRO A 86 -17.30 -6.99 2.95
C PRO A 86 -16.90 -8.25 2.20
N TYR A 87 -15.62 -8.33 1.82
CA TYR A 87 -15.08 -9.54 1.22
C TYR A 87 -15.03 -10.66 2.27
N PRO A 88 -15.56 -11.86 1.97
CA PRO A 88 -15.64 -12.94 2.95
C PRO A 88 -14.29 -13.67 3.06
N ILE A 89 -13.31 -13.05 3.73
CA ILE A 89 -11.95 -13.61 3.86
C ILE A 89 -11.94 -15.02 4.48
N GLY A 90 -12.89 -15.33 5.38
CA GLY A 90 -13.04 -16.68 5.94
C GLY A 90 -13.43 -17.77 4.92
N LYS A 91 -13.81 -17.40 3.69
CA LYS A 91 -14.04 -18.33 2.58
C LYS A 91 -12.78 -18.60 1.74
N VAL A 92 -11.67 -17.93 2.01
CA VAL A 92 -10.38 -18.22 1.36
C VAL A 92 -9.87 -19.55 1.92
N ASN A 93 -9.93 -20.60 1.10
CA ASN A 93 -9.57 -21.97 1.47
C ASN A 93 -8.27 -22.46 0.80
N VAL A 94 -7.61 -21.60 0.03
CA VAL A 94 -6.32 -21.90 -0.60
C VAL A 94 -5.24 -21.90 0.48
N PRO A 95 -4.40 -22.95 0.59
CA PRO A 95 -3.27 -22.96 1.50
C PRO A 95 -2.40 -21.72 1.31
N THR A 96 -2.28 -20.89 2.35
CA THR A 96 -1.61 -19.59 2.29
C THR A 96 -0.59 -19.48 3.41
N ALA A 97 0.65 -19.18 3.05
CA ALA A 97 1.69 -18.80 4.02
C ALA A 97 1.76 -17.28 4.12
N ILE A 98 1.73 -16.74 5.35
CA ILE A 98 1.78 -15.31 5.61
C ILE A 98 3.12 -14.97 6.25
N TYR A 99 3.85 -14.05 5.61
CA TYR A 99 5.08 -13.45 6.14
C TYR A 99 4.80 -11.98 6.39
N TYR A 100 5.13 -11.49 7.59
CA TYR A 100 4.98 -10.09 7.96
C TYR A 100 6.16 -9.65 8.83
N GLY A 101 6.54 -8.38 8.73
CA GLY A 101 7.55 -7.78 9.59
C GLY A 101 6.93 -7.35 10.92
N CYS A 102 7.51 -7.74 12.05
CA CYS A 102 7.12 -7.10 13.30
C CYS A 102 7.70 -5.70 13.39
N CYS A 103 6.89 -4.80 13.94
CA CYS A 103 7.37 -3.64 14.66
C CYS A 103 7.96 -2.52 13.77
N ASN A 104 8.18 -2.76 12.47
CA ASN A 104 8.64 -1.77 11.50
C ASN A 104 7.92 -1.82 10.14
N ASP A 105 6.88 -2.62 9.95
CA ASP A 105 6.03 -2.57 8.76
C ASP A 105 4.90 -1.57 8.99
N PHE A 106 4.98 -0.40 8.32
CA PHE A 106 3.99 0.67 8.49
C PHE A 106 2.70 0.45 7.70
N LEU A 107 2.71 -0.46 6.71
CA LEU A 107 1.57 -0.70 5.81
C LEU A 107 0.75 -1.91 6.25
N SER A 108 1.43 -2.99 6.65
CA SER A 108 0.83 -4.26 7.07
C SER A 108 1.04 -4.51 8.56
N SER A 109 0.98 -3.45 9.37
CA SER A 109 1.20 -3.56 10.82
C SER A 109 0.21 -4.54 11.47
N SER A 110 0.73 -5.46 12.28
CA SER A 110 -0.10 -6.30 13.14
C SER A 110 -0.63 -5.44 14.30
N LYS A 111 -1.94 -5.48 14.56
CA LYS A 111 -2.45 -5.00 15.84
C LYS A 111 -1.88 -5.90 16.94
N VAL A 112 -1.05 -5.35 17.82
CA VAL A 112 -0.70 -6.02 19.08
C VAL A 112 -1.99 -6.14 19.87
N SER A 113 -2.52 -7.34 19.99
CA SER A 113 -3.59 -7.63 20.94
C SER A 113 -3.00 -7.48 22.34
N ASN A 114 -3.34 -6.38 23.02
CA ASN A 114 -3.25 -6.34 24.49
C ASN A 114 -4.35 -7.20 25.10
#